data_AF-A0A9P7Y732-F1
#
_entry.id   AF-A0A9P7Y732-F1
#
_cell.length_a   1.000
_cell.length_b   1.000
_cell.length_c   1.000
_cell.angle_alpha   90.00
_cell.angle_beta   90.00
_cell.angle_gamma   90.00
#
_symmetry.space_group_name_H-M   'P 1'
#
loop_
_entity.id
_entity.type
_entity.pdbx_description
1 polymer ?
#
loop_
_entity_poly.entity_id
_entity_poly.type
_entity_poly.pdbx_seq_one_letter_code
_entity_poly.pdbx_strand_id
1 'polypeptide(L)'
;KILGLYPCHLATTYLDGSKTCCNILDASVNNLECWLSLYTNNYGHTVLDNLFITILKGHTSCTPVTVDDAFQKLRRFPGEEVDICGRWDADSECVRELFANGNASIPFEWKHMFCHTSIQAVVHCIGRIFGPVDALDVNTPSGLFMKRCQCCEVPLKFFPLHSLVLIAFHLARSGCEGENLFGILACLVCLLANGANPLFKATDSLKALMGTERADECSHEDIDPLELAERVPKTLMTFWTEEAKLGWQVFCATLSLARDERNDEPFEHSDDEMEIDLSSDAQDVDDETELEEDEPCENYKPAHDNFYCQSRTIGTLWAAIQTELLSYRRLNEGDEWLSKNFNMLSLLDGLRNGGAISIPLVENDMISPYCQCGRFLNVDDEACACVAEACAYYFCNMEDWERSAYITLPEDGCEWYE
;
A
#
# COMPACT_ATOMS: atom_id res chain seq x y z
N LYS A 1 20.30 -20.22 10.54
CA LYS A 1 18.99 -20.63 10.01
C LYS A 1 18.30 -21.56 11.00
N ILE A 2 17.30 -21.07 11.73
CA ILE A 2 16.35 -21.96 12.42
C ILE A 2 15.32 -22.35 11.36
N LEU A 3 15.23 -23.64 11.03
CA LEU A 3 14.30 -24.14 10.02
C LEU A 3 12.85 -23.76 10.39
N GLY A 4 12.12 -23.15 9.45
CA GLY A 4 10.72 -22.78 9.61
C GLY A 4 10.45 -21.46 10.34
N LEU A 5 11.48 -20.65 10.61
CA LEU A 5 11.32 -19.31 11.16
C LEU A 5 11.43 -18.26 10.05
N TYR A 6 10.44 -17.38 9.96
CA TYR A 6 10.36 -16.30 8.97
C TYR A 6 10.25 -14.95 9.69
N PRO A 7 11.39 -14.28 10.00
CA PRO A 7 11.40 -13.08 10.83
C PRO A 7 10.56 -11.93 10.30
N CYS A 8 10.60 -11.66 9.00
CA CYS A 8 9.82 -10.57 8.39
C CYS A 8 8.31 -10.86 8.46
N HIS A 9 7.87 -12.11 8.33
CA HIS A 9 6.48 -12.50 8.58
C HIS A 9 6.10 -12.33 10.05
N LEU A 10 6.98 -12.70 10.99
CA LEU A 10 6.71 -12.45 12.42
C LEU A 10 6.56 -10.95 12.70
N ALA A 11 7.47 -10.12 12.19
CA ALA A 11 7.43 -8.67 12.35
C ALA A 11 6.11 -8.08 11.82
N THR A 12 5.65 -8.53 10.66
CA THR A 12 4.40 -8.03 10.04
C THR A 12 3.14 -8.65 10.66
N THR A 13 3.20 -9.86 11.22
CA THR A 13 2.08 -10.49 11.95
C THR A 13 1.80 -9.77 13.28
N TYR A 14 2.86 -9.31 13.95
CA TYR A 14 2.80 -8.62 15.25
C TYR A 14 3.09 -7.11 15.11
N LEU A 15 2.74 -6.54 13.96
CA LEU A 15 2.98 -5.13 13.66
C LEU A 15 2.26 -4.22 14.66
N ASP A 16 3.03 -3.41 15.38
CA ASP A 16 2.55 -2.37 16.29
C ASP A 16 2.96 -1.00 15.75
N GLY A 17 2.03 -0.36 15.06
CA GLY A 17 2.21 0.92 14.39
C GLY A 17 2.42 2.10 15.32
N SER A 18 1.95 2.04 16.58
CA SER A 18 2.10 3.17 17.51
C SER A 18 3.41 3.11 18.29
N LYS A 19 3.90 1.92 18.61
CA LYS A 19 5.14 1.75 19.40
C LYS A 19 6.37 1.46 18.56
N THR A 20 6.20 0.82 17.42
CA THR A 20 7.33 0.35 16.60
C THR A 20 7.24 0.73 15.13
N CYS A 21 6.07 1.14 14.63
CA CYS A 21 5.85 1.39 13.21
C CYS A 21 6.39 0.21 12.37
N CYS A 22 7.33 0.47 11.46
CA CYS A 22 8.01 -0.53 10.65
C CYS A 22 9.37 -0.97 11.20
N ASN A 23 9.83 -0.45 12.35
CA ASN A 23 11.23 -0.57 12.80
C ASN A 23 11.69 -2.02 12.98
N ILE A 24 10.83 -2.92 13.45
CA ILE A 24 11.18 -4.33 13.61
C ILE A 24 11.38 -4.99 12.24
N LEU A 25 10.55 -4.64 11.25
CA LEU A 25 10.70 -5.13 9.89
C LEU A 25 11.96 -4.56 9.25
N ASP A 26 12.18 -3.25 9.37
CA ASP A 26 13.38 -2.57 8.89
C ASP A 26 14.66 -3.23 9.44
N ALA A 27 14.74 -3.39 10.76
CA ALA A 27 15.84 -4.09 11.40
C ALA A 27 15.99 -5.53 10.89
N SER A 28 14.88 -6.21 10.57
CA SER A 28 14.93 -7.57 10.01
C SER A 28 15.47 -7.59 8.57
N VAL A 29 15.04 -6.66 7.73
CA VAL A 29 15.50 -6.54 6.34
C VAL A 29 17.00 -6.18 6.31
N ASN A 30 17.42 -5.23 7.14
CA ASN A 30 18.79 -4.71 7.14
C ASN A 30 19.80 -5.65 7.80
N ASN A 31 19.40 -6.42 8.82
CA ASN A 31 20.35 -7.26 9.58
C ASN A 31 20.37 -8.74 9.17
N LEU A 32 19.47 -9.18 8.27
CA LEU A 32 19.42 -10.58 7.86
C LEU A 32 20.00 -10.76 6.46
N GLU A 33 21.22 -11.31 6.37
CA GLU A 33 21.91 -11.64 5.12
C GLU A 33 21.09 -12.49 4.12
N CYS A 34 20.04 -13.17 4.57
CA CYS A 34 19.23 -14.06 3.75
C CYS A 34 17.74 -13.70 3.71
N TRP A 35 17.37 -12.46 4.04
CA TRP A 35 15.96 -12.04 4.11
C TRP A 35 15.21 -12.26 2.78
N LEU A 36 15.87 -12.02 1.63
CA LEU A 36 15.29 -12.29 0.30
C LEU A 36 14.82 -13.74 0.15
N SER A 37 15.62 -14.70 0.64
CA SER A 37 15.27 -16.13 0.61
C SER A 37 14.16 -16.52 1.59
N LEU A 38 13.81 -15.61 2.51
CA LEU A 38 12.76 -15.77 3.52
C LEU A 38 11.53 -14.91 3.22
N TYR A 39 11.49 -14.22 2.07
CA TYR A 39 10.36 -13.39 1.67
C TYR A 39 9.06 -14.17 1.53
N THR A 40 9.15 -15.44 1.11
CA THR A 40 8.01 -16.34 1.00
C THR A 40 8.07 -17.40 2.11
N ASN A 41 6.97 -17.54 2.87
CA ASN A 41 6.87 -18.53 3.94
C ASN A 41 6.51 -19.94 3.41
N ASN A 42 6.37 -20.89 4.33
CA ASN A 42 6.02 -22.29 4.02
C ASN A 42 4.58 -22.49 3.53
N TYR A 43 3.71 -21.48 3.62
CA TYR A 43 2.38 -21.46 3.03
C TYR A 43 2.38 -20.83 1.63
N GLY A 44 3.52 -20.31 1.16
CA GLY A 44 3.60 -19.58 -0.09
C GLY A 44 3.20 -18.10 0.02
N HIS A 45 2.98 -17.59 1.24
CA HIS A 45 2.70 -16.16 1.46
C HIS A 45 3.97 -15.34 1.46
N THR A 46 3.97 -14.24 0.72
CA THR A 46 5.00 -13.22 0.77
C THR A 46 4.93 -12.40 2.08
N VAL A 47 5.93 -11.56 2.37
CA VAL A 47 5.83 -10.61 3.48
C VAL A 47 4.72 -9.58 3.23
N LEU A 48 4.54 -9.16 1.96
CA LEU A 48 3.46 -8.27 1.54
C LEU A 48 2.07 -8.91 1.76
N ASP A 49 1.93 -10.20 1.45
CA ASP A 49 0.70 -10.95 1.77
C ASP A 49 0.38 -10.92 3.26
N ASN A 50 1.41 -10.97 4.10
CA ASN A 50 1.23 -10.93 5.54
C ASN A 50 0.82 -9.53 6.03
N LEU A 51 1.28 -8.44 5.38
CA LEU A 51 0.76 -7.09 5.61
C LEU A 51 -0.73 -7.00 5.24
N PHE A 52 -1.14 -7.59 4.11
CA PHE A 52 -2.55 -7.65 3.70
C PHE A 52 -3.41 -8.47 4.66
N ILE A 53 -2.91 -9.61 5.15
CA ILE A 53 -3.55 -10.38 6.23
C ILE A 53 -3.69 -9.51 7.48
N THR A 54 -2.65 -8.76 7.84
CA THR A 54 -2.65 -7.87 8.99
C THR A 54 -3.74 -6.79 8.85
N ILE A 55 -3.91 -6.16 7.68
CA ILE A 55 -5.03 -5.23 7.40
C ILE A 55 -6.38 -5.91 7.64
N LEU A 56 -6.64 -7.07 7.03
CA LEU A 56 -7.93 -7.76 7.17
C LEU A 56 -8.20 -8.18 8.61
N LYS A 57 -7.18 -8.70 9.29
CA LYS A 57 -7.23 -9.09 10.71
C LYS A 57 -7.62 -7.90 11.59
N GLY A 58 -7.02 -6.73 11.37
CA GLY A 58 -7.22 -5.54 12.20
C GLY A 58 -8.51 -4.77 11.91
N HIS A 59 -9.00 -4.80 10.67
CA HIS A 59 -10.01 -3.85 10.19
C HIS A 59 -11.25 -4.48 9.57
N THR A 60 -11.36 -5.81 9.60
CA THR A 60 -12.55 -6.52 9.07
C THR A 60 -13.02 -7.65 9.99
N SER A 61 -14.20 -8.16 9.67
CA SER A 61 -14.78 -9.39 10.24
C SER A 61 -14.38 -10.66 9.47
N CYS A 62 -13.42 -10.58 8.53
CA CYS A 62 -12.94 -11.73 7.79
C CYS A 62 -12.32 -12.78 8.72
N THR A 63 -12.35 -14.03 8.27
CA THR A 63 -11.76 -15.16 8.99
C THR A 63 -10.53 -15.68 8.24
N PRO A 64 -9.62 -16.44 8.88
CA PRO A 64 -8.42 -16.95 8.20
C PRO A 64 -8.70 -17.73 6.92
N VAL A 65 -9.79 -18.52 6.88
CA VAL A 65 -10.17 -19.28 5.68
C VAL A 65 -10.60 -18.39 4.50
N THR A 66 -10.96 -17.13 4.76
CA THR A 66 -11.30 -16.17 3.70
C THR A 66 -10.11 -15.87 2.81
N VAL A 67 -8.89 -15.83 3.37
CA VAL A 67 -7.67 -15.47 2.64
C VAL A 67 -6.90 -16.67 2.12
N ASP A 68 -6.99 -17.83 2.80
CA ASP A 68 -6.32 -19.07 2.38
C ASP A 68 -7.02 -20.30 2.95
N ASP A 69 -7.30 -21.30 2.10
CA ASP A 69 -7.88 -22.58 2.49
C ASP A 69 -6.95 -23.38 3.42
N ALA A 70 -5.63 -23.15 3.38
CA ALA A 70 -4.66 -23.72 4.31
C ALA A 70 -4.97 -23.31 5.77
N PHE A 71 -5.65 -22.18 5.97
CA PHE A 71 -6.04 -21.68 7.28
C PHE A 71 -7.42 -22.15 7.75
N GLN A 72 -8.08 -23.09 7.06
CA GLN A 72 -9.41 -23.61 7.44
C GLN A 72 -9.52 -24.13 8.89
N LYS A 73 -8.40 -24.56 9.50
CA LYS A 73 -8.37 -25.06 10.89
C LYS A 73 -8.12 -23.96 11.91
N LEU A 74 -7.72 -22.77 11.48
CA LEU A 74 -7.47 -21.64 12.35
C LEU A 74 -8.80 -20.96 12.71
N ARG A 75 -9.02 -20.78 14.01
CA ARG A 75 -10.20 -20.06 14.51
C ARG A 75 -10.03 -18.54 14.48
N ARG A 76 -8.77 -18.07 14.43
CA ARG A 76 -8.38 -16.67 14.45
C ARG A 76 -7.09 -16.48 13.68
N PHE A 77 -6.82 -15.25 13.25
CA PHE A 77 -5.53 -14.91 12.66
C PHE A 77 -4.43 -14.94 13.73
N PRO A 78 -3.23 -15.44 13.39
CA PRO A 78 -2.05 -15.22 14.22
C PRO A 78 -1.82 -13.73 14.49
N GLY A 79 -1.42 -13.38 15.71
CA GLY A 79 -1.15 -12.00 16.11
C GLY A 79 -2.40 -11.11 16.23
N GLU A 80 -3.62 -11.66 16.26
CA GLU A 80 -4.85 -10.86 16.45
C GLU A 80 -4.85 -10.12 17.80
N GLU A 81 -4.08 -10.63 18.78
CA GLU A 81 -3.85 -9.98 20.07
C GLU A 81 -3.05 -8.66 20.00
N VAL A 82 -2.52 -8.28 18.84
CA VAL A 82 -1.83 -7.00 18.63
C VAL A 82 -2.62 -6.14 17.66
N ASP A 83 -3.04 -4.96 18.12
CA ASP A 83 -3.69 -3.94 17.31
C ASP A 83 -2.65 -3.13 16.54
N ILE A 84 -2.85 -2.95 15.23
CA ILE A 84 -1.85 -2.28 14.39
C ILE A 84 -1.74 -0.80 14.75
N CYS A 85 -2.82 -0.13 15.15
CA CYS A 85 -2.73 1.24 15.62
C CYS A 85 -2.40 1.35 17.12
N GLY A 86 -2.11 0.21 17.77
CA GLY A 86 -1.54 0.11 19.11
C GLY A 86 -2.48 0.51 20.24
N ARG A 87 -3.80 0.31 20.10
CA ARG A 87 -4.75 0.49 21.22
C ARG A 87 -4.68 -0.65 22.23
N TRP A 88 -4.21 -1.82 21.80
CA TRP A 88 -3.94 -2.97 22.67
C TRP A 88 -2.84 -3.87 22.09
N ASP A 89 -2.27 -4.67 22.98
CA ASP A 89 -1.35 -5.76 22.70
C ASP A 89 -1.64 -6.97 23.61
N ALA A 90 -0.86 -8.04 23.47
CA ALA A 90 -1.04 -9.26 24.25
C ALA A 90 -0.94 -9.06 25.78
N ASP A 91 -0.24 -8.01 26.22
CA ASP A 91 -0.01 -7.70 27.63
C ASP A 91 -1.06 -6.74 28.22
N SER A 92 -1.89 -6.14 27.36
CA SER A 92 -2.97 -5.23 27.75
C SER A 92 -4.00 -5.93 28.63
N GLU A 93 -4.42 -5.28 29.72
CA GLU A 93 -5.31 -5.87 30.73
C GLU A 93 -6.61 -6.41 30.11
N CYS A 94 -7.24 -5.63 29.23
CA CYS A 94 -8.45 -6.02 28.52
C CYS A 94 -8.29 -7.30 27.68
N VAL A 95 -7.15 -7.47 27.00
CA VAL A 95 -6.86 -8.66 26.17
C VAL A 95 -6.62 -9.89 27.06
N ARG A 96 -5.86 -9.72 28.15
CA ARG A 96 -5.62 -10.81 29.10
C ARG A 96 -6.92 -11.28 29.76
N GLU A 97 -7.77 -10.35 30.19
CA GLU A 97 -9.08 -10.67 30.77
C GLU A 97 -10.00 -11.36 29.76
N LEU A 98 -10.05 -10.86 28.52
CA LEU A 98 -10.82 -11.44 27.44
C LEU A 98 -10.47 -12.92 27.24
N PHE A 99 -9.17 -13.25 27.16
CA PHE A 99 -8.69 -14.62 26.99
C PHE A 99 -8.84 -15.47 28.26
N ALA A 100 -8.66 -14.88 29.46
CA ALA A 100 -8.92 -15.57 30.73
C ALA A 100 -10.38 -15.99 30.88
N ASN A 101 -11.30 -15.22 30.29
CA ASN A 101 -12.73 -15.53 30.22
C ASN A 101 -13.09 -16.58 29.14
N GLY A 102 -12.10 -17.13 28.44
CA GLY A 102 -12.29 -18.21 27.47
C GLY A 102 -12.67 -17.75 26.06
N ASN A 103 -12.63 -16.45 25.78
CA ASN A 103 -12.79 -15.95 24.41
C ASN A 103 -11.55 -16.32 23.59
N ALA A 104 -11.79 -16.78 22.37
CA ALA A 104 -10.71 -17.22 21.50
C ALA A 104 -10.17 -16.10 20.59
N SER A 105 -10.90 -15.00 20.40
CA SER A 105 -10.59 -13.95 19.42
C SER A 105 -10.90 -12.57 19.96
N ILE A 106 -10.29 -11.54 19.36
CA ILE A 106 -10.61 -10.15 19.68
C ILE A 106 -12.01 -9.82 19.14
N PRO A 107 -12.89 -9.18 19.94
CA PRO A 107 -14.21 -8.79 19.48
C PRO A 107 -14.16 -7.80 18.31
N PHE A 108 -15.09 -7.94 17.36
CA PHE A 108 -15.11 -7.08 16.17
C PHE A 108 -15.39 -5.62 16.53
N GLU A 109 -16.19 -5.38 17.58
CA GLU A 109 -16.52 -4.07 18.11
C GLU A 109 -15.32 -3.31 18.71
N TRP A 110 -14.19 -3.98 18.96
CA TRP A 110 -12.95 -3.31 19.36
C TRP A 110 -12.20 -2.76 18.15
N LYS A 111 -12.44 -3.30 16.95
CA LYS A 111 -11.79 -2.89 15.72
C LYS A 111 -12.38 -1.58 15.19
N HIS A 112 -11.61 -0.84 14.42
CA HIS A 112 -12.08 0.34 13.69
C HIS A 112 -11.59 0.28 12.24
N MET A 113 -11.99 1.22 11.39
CA MET A 113 -11.56 1.27 9.99
C MET A 113 -10.04 1.30 9.83
N PHE A 114 -9.52 1.08 8.63
CA PHE A 114 -8.09 1.16 8.37
C PHE A 114 -7.58 2.60 8.53
N CYS A 115 -7.16 2.99 9.74
CA CYS A 115 -6.88 4.38 10.14
C CYS A 115 -5.45 4.83 9.82
N HIS A 116 -5.16 6.14 9.87
CA HIS A 116 -3.84 6.70 9.49
C HIS A 116 -2.65 6.03 10.18
N THR A 117 -2.70 5.73 11.47
CA THR A 117 -1.58 5.04 12.16
C THR A 117 -1.34 3.65 11.59
N SER A 118 -2.41 2.88 11.34
CA SER A 118 -2.29 1.56 10.72
C SER A 118 -1.79 1.67 9.27
N ILE A 119 -2.32 2.64 8.51
CA ILE A 119 -1.93 2.89 7.13
C ILE A 119 -0.44 3.21 7.08
N GLN A 120 0.02 4.18 7.87
CA GLN A 120 1.41 4.61 7.94
C GLN A 120 2.34 3.43 8.23
N ALA A 121 2.03 2.60 9.24
CA ALA A 121 2.83 1.42 9.55
C ALA A 121 2.94 0.44 8.37
N VAL A 122 1.83 0.20 7.66
CA VAL A 122 1.82 -0.68 6.48
C VAL A 122 2.59 -0.09 5.31
N VAL A 123 2.35 1.17 4.93
CA VAL A 123 3.02 1.78 3.77
C VAL A 123 4.51 2.01 4.03
N HIS A 124 4.92 2.31 5.26
CA HIS A 124 6.32 2.31 5.63
C HIS A 124 6.94 0.91 5.47
N CYS A 125 6.25 -0.16 5.91
CA CYS A 125 6.73 -1.53 5.68
C CYS A 125 6.88 -1.84 4.18
N ILE A 126 5.94 -1.42 3.33
CA ILE A 126 6.04 -1.57 1.87
C ILE A 126 7.28 -0.83 1.35
N GLY A 127 7.48 0.42 1.77
CA GLY A 127 8.66 1.22 1.44
C GLY A 127 9.98 0.58 1.87
N ARG A 128 10.03 -0.10 3.02
CA ARG A 128 11.23 -0.83 3.47
C ARG A 128 11.51 -2.10 2.68
N ILE A 129 10.48 -2.78 2.21
CA ILE A 129 10.64 -4.01 1.42
C ILE A 129 11.12 -3.67 -0.01
N PHE A 130 10.60 -2.59 -0.61
CA PHE A 130 10.75 -2.29 -2.03
C PHE A 130 11.55 -1.02 -2.37
N GLY A 131 11.87 -0.19 -1.38
CA GLY A 131 12.67 1.02 -1.57
C GLY A 131 14.18 0.81 -1.78
N PRO A 132 14.85 -0.20 -1.18
CA PRO A 132 16.29 -0.42 -1.36
C PRO A 132 16.71 -0.72 -2.82
N VAL A 133 17.97 -0.46 -3.17
CA VAL A 133 18.51 -0.72 -4.54
C VAL A 133 18.46 -2.20 -4.90
N ASP A 134 18.70 -3.10 -3.95
CA ASP A 134 18.61 -4.56 -4.13
C ASP A 134 17.26 -5.12 -3.69
N ALA A 135 16.20 -4.31 -3.82
CA ALA A 135 14.85 -4.68 -3.46
C ALA A 135 14.35 -5.91 -4.23
N LEU A 136 13.38 -6.59 -3.61
CA LEU A 136 12.62 -7.65 -4.26
C LEU A 136 11.76 -7.08 -5.39
N ASP A 137 11.45 -7.93 -6.36
CA ASP A 137 10.39 -7.62 -7.33
C ASP A 137 9.05 -7.51 -6.59
N VAL A 138 8.51 -6.29 -6.56
CA VAL A 138 7.18 -5.96 -6.02
C VAL A 138 6.07 -6.74 -6.69
N ASN A 139 6.31 -7.29 -7.89
CA ASN A 139 5.37 -8.11 -8.64
C ASN A 139 5.55 -9.61 -8.39
N THR A 140 6.28 -10.02 -7.33
CA THR A 140 6.31 -11.42 -6.92
C THR A 140 4.89 -11.95 -6.67
N PRO A 141 4.47 -13.08 -7.28
CA PRO A 141 3.11 -13.60 -7.14
C PRO A 141 2.68 -13.80 -5.69
N SER A 142 1.45 -13.39 -5.40
CA SER A 142 0.81 -13.52 -4.09
C SER A 142 0.41 -14.97 -3.81
N GLY A 143 0.56 -15.38 -2.55
CA GLY A 143 0.01 -16.63 -2.03
C GLY A 143 -1.42 -16.49 -1.51
N LEU A 144 -1.98 -15.28 -1.46
CA LEU A 144 -3.35 -15.06 -0.98
C LEU A 144 -4.39 -15.40 -2.03
N PHE A 145 -5.57 -15.78 -1.54
CA PHE A 145 -6.75 -16.11 -2.34
C PHE A 145 -6.50 -17.18 -3.41
N MET A 146 -5.43 -17.96 -3.24
CA MET A 146 -5.05 -18.98 -4.20
C MET A 146 -6.13 -20.03 -4.28
N LYS A 147 -6.63 -20.26 -5.49
CA LYS A 147 -7.54 -21.35 -5.80
C LYS A 147 -6.89 -22.31 -6.78
N ARG A 148 -7.49 -23.49 -6.93
CA ARG A 148 -7.13 -24.46 -7.95
C ARG A 148 -8.35 -24.71 -8.80
N CYS A 149 -8.17 -24.69 -10.12
CA CYS A 149 -9.25 -25.05 -11.01
C CYS A 149 -9.62 -26.52 -10.78
N GLN A 150 -10.91 -26.81 -10.60
CA GLN A 150 -11.37 -28.19 -10.34
C GLN A 150 -11.30 -29.10 -11.57
N CYS A 151 -11.20 -28.52 -12.77
CA CYS A 151 -11.15 -29.26 -14.03
C CYS A 151 -9.71 -29.58 -14.47
N CYS A 152 -8.82 -28.57 -14.50
CA CYS A 152 -7.44 -28.73 -14.98
C CYS A 152 -6.35 -28.71 -13.89
N GLU A 153 -6.72 -28.51 -12.63
CA GLU A 153 -5.82 -28.44 -11.46
C GLU A 153 -4.77 -27.30 -11.47
N VAL A 154 -4.83 -26.41 -12.47
CA VAL A 154 -3.93 -25.25 -12.57
C VAL A 154 -4.15 -24.33 -11.35
N PRO A 155 -3.07 -23.90 -10.66
CA PRO A 155 -3.17 -22.94 -9.58
C PRO A 155 -3.50 -21.55 -10.15
N LEU A 156 -4.57 -20.96 -9.62
CA LEU A 156 -5.01 -19.61 -9.93
C LEU A 156 -4.33 -18.70 -8.90
N LYS A 157 -3.27 -18.01 -9.33
CA LYS A 157 -2.43 -17.17 -8.48
C LYS A 157 -2.52 -15.73 -8.94
N PHE A 158 -2.69 -14.85 -7.98
CA PHE A 158 -2.79 -13.42 -8.18
C PHE A 158 -1.43 -12.73 -8.06
N PHE A 159 -1.30 -11.58 -8.71
CA PHE A 159 -0.22 -10.64 -8.41
C PHE A 159 -0.64 -9.71 -7.26
N PRO A 160 0.29 -8.98 -6.63
CA PRO A 160 -0.02 -8.18 -5.45
C PRO A 160 -1.13 -7.14 -5.65
N LEU A 161 -1.23 -6.53 -6.83
CA LEU A 161 -2.32 -5.58 -7.13
C LEU A 161 -3.69 -6.26 -7.23
N HIS A 162 -3.79 -7.49 -7.75
CA HIS A 162 -5.05 -8.27 -7.69
C HIS A 162 -5.42 -8.62 -6.25
N SER A 163 -4.44 -9.06 -5.46
CA SER A 163 -4.68 -9.34 -4.04
C SER A 163 -5.16 -8.08 -3.32
N LEU A 164 -4.56 -6.91 -3.61
CA LEU A 164 -4.97 -5.61 -3.08
C LEU A 164 -6.43 -5.26 -3.44
N VAL A 165 -6.88 -5.54 -4.67
CA VAL A 165 -8.28 -5.38 -5.08
C VAL A 165 -9.22 -6.22 -4.20
N LEU A 166 -8.83 -7.46 -3.89
CA LEU A 166 -9.61 -8.33 -3.00
C LEU A 166 -9.58 -7.84 -1.54
N ILE A 167 -8.46 -7.29 -1.06
CA ILE A 167 -8.40 -6.62 0.25
C ILE A 167 -9.35 -5.43 0.30
N ALA A 168 -9.32 -4.56 -0.72
CA ALA A 168 -10.21 -3.40 -0.84
C ALA A 168 -11.69 -3.83 -0.83
N PHE A 169 -12.03 -4.91 -1.56
CA PHE A 169 -13.37 -5.48 -1.57
C PHE A 169 -13.80 -5.94 -0.17
N HIS A 170 -12.93 -6.64 0.55
CA HIS A 170 -13.23 -7.13 1.90
C HIS A 170 -13.34 -6.00 2.93
N LEU A 171 -12.53 -4.94 2.84
CA LEU A 171 -12.70 -3.73 3.64
C LEU A 171 -14.07 -3.09 3.38
N ALA A 172 -14.47 -2.93 2.12
CA ALA A 172 -15.77 -2.34 1.77
C ALA A 172 -16.97 -3.21 2.24
N ARG A 173 -16.83 -4.53 2.15
CA ARG A 173 -17.93 -5.48 2.39
C ARG A 173 -18.08 -5.90 3.86
N SER A 174 -16.97 -6.02 4.56
CA SER A 174 -16.85 -6.66 5.88
C SER A 174 -15.99 -5.84 6.85
N GLY A 175 -15.58 -4.64 6.45
CA GLY A 175 -14.81 -3.71 7.26
C GLY A 175 -15.59 -3.08 8.40
N CYS A 176 -14.86 -2.41 9.28
CA CYS A 176 -15.41 -1.68 10.41
C CYS A 176 -16.21 -0.44 9.98
N GLU A 177 -17.01 0.07 10.91
CA GLU A 177 -17.77 1.30 10.71
C GLU A 177 -16.85 2.49 10.38
N GLY A 178 -17.28 3.33 9.45
CA GLY A 178 -16.55 4.49 8.97
C GLY A 178 -15.53 4.22 7.87
N GLU A 179 -15.34 2.96 7.45
CA GLU A 179 -14.43 2.61 6.36
C GLU A 179 -14.75 3.38 5.07
N ASN A 180 -13.72 4.04 4.54
CA ASN A 180 -13.81 4.94 3.37
C ASN A 180 -12.80 4.57 2.26
N LEU A 181 -12.05 3.48 2.45
CA LEU A 181 -11.03 2.93 1.54
C LEU A 181 -9.85 3.88 1.25
N PHE A 182 -9.67 4.96 2.02
CA PHE A 182 -8.47 5.79 1.91
C PHE A 182 -7.20 4.99 2.20
N GLY A 183 -7.22 4.11 3.21
CA GLY A 183 -6.04 3.33 3.56
C GLY A 183 -5.59 2.35 2.50
N ILE A 184 -6.53 1.72 1.79
CA ILE A 184 -6.16 0.79 0.71
C ILE A 184 -5.75 1.54 -0.56
N LEU A 185 -6.28 2.75 -0.79
CA LEU A 185 -5.75 3.68 -1.79
C LEU A 185 -4.30 4.06 -1.50
N ALA A 186 -3.97 4.38 -0.25
CA ALA A 186 -2.59 4.65 0.15
C ALA A 186 -1.65 3.46 -0.13
N CYS A 187 -2.11 2.24 0.13
CA CYS A 187 -1.35 1.03 -0.22
C CYS A 187 -1.18 0.87 -1.73
N LEU A 188 -2.20 1.15 -2.54
CA LEU A 188 -2.14 1.10 -4.00
C LEU A 188 -1.09 2.07 -4.54
N VAL A 189 -1.20 3.34 -4.14
CA VAL A 189 -0.31 4.40 -4.61
C VAL A 189 1.13 4.14 -4.14
N CYS A 190 1.32 3.66 -2.90
CA CYS A 190 2.62 3.24 -2.41
C CYS A 190 3.22 2.09 -3.24
N LEU A 191 2.44 1.06 -3.60
CA LEU A 191 2.91 -0.04 -4.44
C LEU A 191 3.25 0.41 -5.86
N LEU A 192 2.43 1.27 -6.46
CA LEU A 192 2.72 1.87 -7.77
C LEU A 192 4.01 2.70 -7.72
N ALA A 193 4.16 3.56 -6.71
CA ALA A 193 5.37 4.35 -6.48
C ALA A 193 6.62 3.51 -6.15
N ASN A 194 6.47 2.20 -5.93
CA ASN A 194 7.56 1.22 -5.79
C ASN A 194 7.59 0.20 -6.96
N GLY A 195 6.99 0.50 -8.10
CA GLY A 195 7.14 -0.26 -9.35
C GLY A 195 6.10 -1.36 -9.62
N ALA A 196 5.01 -1.43 -8.84
CA ALA A 196 3.96 -2.43 -9.07
C ALA A 196 3.32 -2.24 -10.45
N ASN A 197 3.14 -3.34 -11.19
CA ASN A 197 2.68 -3.30 -12.58
C ASN A 197 1.18 -3.59 -12.69
N PRO A 198 0.33 -2.59 -13.03
CA PRO A 198 -1.11 -2.82 -13.20
C PRO A 198 -1.48 -3.52 -14.51
N LEU A 199 -0.53 -3.75 -15.42
CA LEU A 199 -0.75 -4.50 -16.67
C LEU A 199 -0.58 -6.00 -16.50
N PHE A 200 0.00 -6.46 -15.38
CA PHE A 200 0.20 -7.89 -15.16
C PHE A 200 -1.14 -8.60 -15.06
N LYS A 201 -1.29 -9.64 -15.88
CA LYS A 201 -2.48 -10.47 -15.91
C LYS A 201 -2.28 -11.73 -15.09
N ALA A 202 -3.23 -12.03 -14.22
CA ALA A 202 -3.29 -13.26 -13.46
C ALA A 202 -4.34 -14.18 -14.07
N THR A 203 -4.04 -15.48 -14.16
CA THR A 203 -5.04 -16.49 -14.50
C THR A 203 -5.99 -16.66 -13.33
N ASP A 204 -7.23 -16.23 -13.52
CA ASP A 204 -8.30 -16.27 -12.51
C ASP A 204 -9.53 -17.02 -13.04
N SER A 205 -10.33 -17.57 -12.13
CA SER A 205 -11.68 -18.05 -12.39
C SER A 205 -12.59 -17.45 -11.33
N LEU A 206 -13.40 -16.45 -11.71
CA LEU A 206 -14.36 -15.82 -10.80
C LEU A 206 -15.29 -16.87 -10.15
N LYS A 207 -15.64 -17.94 -10.88
CA LYS A 207 -16.42 -19.06 -10.34
C LYS A 207 -15.64 -19.80 -9.26
N ALA A 208 -14.35 -20.03 -9.43
CA ALA A 208 -13.50 -20.66 -8.42
C ALA A 208 -13.34 -19.78 -7.19
N LEU A 209 -13.13 -18.47 -7.38
CA LEU A 209 -13.06 -17.49 -6.30
C LEU A 209 -14.36 -17.45 -5.47
N MET A 210 -15.51 -17.55 -6.15
CA MET A 210 -16.83 -17.62 -5.51
C MET A 210 -17.19 -19.03 -4.98
N GLY A 211 -16.36 -20.05 -5.19
CA GLY A 211 -16.66 -21.43 -4.80
C GLY A 211 -17.82 -22.08 -5.56
N THR A 212 -18.11 -21.61 -6.78
CA THR A 212 -19.22 -22.05 -7.63
C THR A 212 -18.78 -22.77 -8.92
N GLU A 213 -17.47 -22.98 -9.08
CA GLU A 213 -16.91 -23.71 -10.22
C GLU A 213 -17.35 -25.18 -10.22
N ARG A 214 -17.63 -25.71 -11.42
CA ARG A 214 -17.98 -27.11 -11.63
C ARG A 214 -16.78 -27.85 -12.23
N ALA A 215 -16.68 -29.16 -11.96
CA ALA A 215 -15.55 -29.98 -12.37
C ALA A 215 -15.50 -30.31 -13.89
N ASP A 216 -16.52 -29.95 -14.65
CA ASP A 216 -16.69 -30.31 -16.06
C ASP A 216 -16.16 -29.26 -17.05
N GLU A 217 -15.94 -28.01 -16.63
CA GLU A 217 -15.48 -26.92 -17.50
C GLU A 217 -14.50 -25.98 -16.81
N CYS A 218 -13.43 -25.60 -17.51
CA CYS A 218 -12.57 -24.49 -17.09
C CYS A 218 -13.19 -23.15 -17.50
N SER A 219 -13.33 -22.23 -16.55
CA SER A 219 -13.70 -20.83 -16.81
C SER A 219 -12.59 -19.84 -16.49
N HIS A 220 -11.34 -20.31 -16.49
CA HIS A 220 -10.21 -19.45 -16.17
C HIS A 220 -9.84 -18.54 -17.34
N GLU A 221 -9.47 -17.31 -17.04
CA GLU A 221 -9.10 -16.26 -17.98
C GLU A 221 -8.02 -15.37 -17.36
N ASP A 222 -7.24 -14.72 -18.21
CA ASP A 222 -6.18 -13.81 -17.77
C ASP A 222 -6.75 -12.41 -17.61
N ILE A 223 -6.75 -11.93 -16.37
CA ILE A 223 -7.29 -10.61 -16.04
C ILE A 223 -6.24 -9.73 -15.38
N ASP A 224 -6.27 -8.44 -15.67
CA ASP A 224 -5.53 -7.42 -14.92
C ASP A 224 -6.30 -7.02 -13.63
N PRO A 225 -5.66 -6.26 -12.72
CA PRO A 225 -6.30 -5.85 -11.45
C PRO A 225 -7.55 -4.98 -11.64
N LEU A 226 -7.59 -4.13 -12.67
CA LEU A 226 -8.76 -3.29 -12.94
C LEU A 226 -9.90 -4.12 -13.50
N GLU A 227 -9.64 -5.04 -14.43
CA GLU A 227 -10.59 -6.02 -14.95
C GLU A 227 -11.20 -6.84 -13.79
N LEU A 228 -10.40 -7.24 -12.81
CA LEU A 228 -10.89 -7.89 -11.57
C LEU A 228 -11.82 -6.98 -10.76
N ALA A 229 -11.43 -5.71 -10.55
CA ALA A 229 -12.22 -4.75 -9.80
C ALA A 229 -13.58 -4.45 -10.46
N GLU A 230 -13.61 -4.34 -11.80
CA GLU A 230 -14.83 -4.08 -12.57
C GLU A 230 -15.83 -5.25 -12.56
N ARG A 231 -15.34 -6.47 -12.29
CA ARG A 231 -16.17 -7.68 -12.21
C ARG A 231 -16.89 -7.85 -10.88
N VAL A 232 -16.58 -7.03 -9.88
CA VAL A 232 -17.29 -7.06 -8.59
C VAL A 232 -18.78 -6.82 -8.86
N PRO A 233 -19.67 -7.79 -8.56
CA PRO A 233 -21.08 -7.65 -8.87
C PRO A 233 -21.71 -6.46 -8.12
N LYS A 234 -22.48 -5.64 -8.82
CA LYS A 234 -23.20 -4.49 -8.23
C LYS A 234 -24.11 -4.90 -7.05
N THR A 235 -24.59 -6.14 -7.05
CA THR A 235 -25.39 -6.74 -5.97
C THR A 235 -24.61 -6.90 -4.67
N LEU A 236 -23.28 -7.04 -4.71
CA LEU A 236 -22.44 -7.07 -3.51
C LEU A 236 -22.18 -5.66 -2.97
N MET A 237 -22.18 -4.66 -3.85
CA MET A 237 -21.95 -3.25 -3.50
C MET A 237 -23.18 -2.55 -2.92
N THR A 238 -24.38 -3.17 -2.97
CA THR A 238 -25.61 -2.54 -2.45
C THR A 238 -25.57 -2.29 -0.95
N PHE A 239 -24.74 -3.03 -0.22
CA PHE A 239 -24.59 -2.94 1.23
C PHE A 239 -23.42 -2.06 1.66
N TRP A 240 -22.68 -1.49 0.72
CA TRP A 240 -21.57 -0.59 1.03
C TRP A 240 -22.11 0.79 1.40
N THR A 241 -21.40 1.46 2.31
CA THR A 241 -21.62 2.88 2.62
C THR A 241 -21.31 3.74 1.39
N GLU A 242 -21.82 4.96 1.36
CA GLU A 242 -21.53 5.87 0.24
C GLU A 242 -20.05 6.27 0.22
N GLU A 243 -19.43 6.40 1.39
CA GLU A 243 -18.00 6.66 1.56
C GLU A 243 -17.15 5.50 1.00
N ALA A 244 -17.49 4.25 1.31
CA ALA A 244 -16.80 3.09 0.76
C ALA A 244 -16.98 2.97 -0.76
N LYS A 245 -18.18 3.29 -1.30
CA LYS A 245 -18.40 3.34 -2.75
C LYS A 245 -17.58 4.43 -3.43
N LEU A 246 -17.48 5.61 -2.81
CA LEU A 246 -16.65 6.71 -3.30
C LEU A 246 -15.18 6.30 -3.29
N GLY A 247 -14.70 5.75 -2.18
CA GLY A 247 -13.33 5.23 -2.06
C GLY A 247 -13.02 4.15 -3.08
N TRP A 248 -13.96 3.24 -3.36
CA TRP A 248 -13.80 2.22 -4.39
C TRP A 248 -13.69 2.82 -5.78
N GLN A 249 -14.49 3.85 -6.09
CA GLN A 249 -14.41 4.56 -7.35
C GLN A 249 -13.07 5.27 -7.54
N VAL A 250 -12.54 5.90 -6.48
CA VAL A 250 -11.20 6.52 -6.50
C VAL A 250 -10.12 5.46 -6.70
N PHE A 251 -10.22 4.33 -6.00
CA PHE A 251 -9.31 3.20 -6.15
C PHE A 251 -9.29 2.66 -7.59
N CYS A 252 -10.46 2.39 -8.19
CA CYS A 252 -10.57 1.97 -9.59
C CYS A 252 -10.06 3.03 -10.57
N ALA A 253 -10.36 4.31 -10.32
CA ALA A 253 -9.90 5.41 -11.19
C ALA A 253 -8.37 5.54 -11.15
N THR A 254 -7.75 5.37 -9.98
CA THR A 254 -6.29 5.36 -9.81
C THR A 254 -5.66 4.17 -10.56
N LEU A 255 -6.25 2.98 -10.46
CA LEU A 255 -5.82 1.81 -11.23
C LEU A 255 -5.94 2.04 -12.75
N SER A 256 -7.04 2.63 -13.22
CA SER A 256 -7.23 2.94 -14.64
C SER A 256 -6.17 3.92 -15.12
N LEU A 257 -5.98 5.02 -14.41
CA LEU A 257 -4.96 6.01 -14.75
C LEU A 257 -3.58 5.35 -14.84
N ALA A 258 -3.18 4.61 -13.81
CA ALA A 258 -1.88 3.95 -13.79
C ALA A 258 -1.71 2.96 -14.96
N ARG A 259 -2.76 2.17 -15.26
CA ARG A 259 -2.77 1.24 -16.39
C ARG A 259 -2.64 1.95 -17.72
N ASP A 260 -3.38 3.05 -17.90
CA ASP A 260 -3.45 3.79 -19.15
C ASP A 260 -2.12 4.55 -19.40
N GLU A 261 -1.56 5.21 -18.38
CA GLU A 261 -0.23 5.85 -18.45
C GLU A 261 0.86 4.87 -18.90
N ARG A 262 0.85 3.64 -18.37
CA ARG A 262 1.84 2.61 -18.72
C ARG A 262 1.63 2.01 -20.10
N ASN A 263 0.40 2.00 -20.62
CA ASN A 263 0.13 1.55 -21.99
C ASN A 263 0.56 2.57 -23.05
N ASP A 264 0.57 3.86 -22.69
CA ASP A 264 0.91 4.96 -23.59
C ASP A 264 2.44 5.16 -23.75
N GLU A 265 3.27 4.36 -23.07
CA GLU A 265 4.72 4.40 -23.21
C GLU A 265 5.14 3.97 -24.63
N PRO A 266 5.75 4.86 -25.44
CA PRO A 266 6.26 4.48 -26.75
C PRO A 266 7.45 3.52 -26.56
N PHE A 267 7.37 2.35 -27.18
CA PHE A 267 8.49 1.40 -27.32
C PHE A 267 9.64 2.05 -28.11
N GLU A 268 10.45 2.90 -27.48
CA GLU A 268 11.72 3.38 -28.03
C GLU A 268 12.89 2.70 -27.30
N HIS A 269 12.98 1.38 -27.45
CA HIS A 269 14.29 0.73 -27.47
C HIS A 269 14.89 0.91 -28.86
N SER A 270 15.52 2.06 -29.10
CA SER A 270 16.55 2.15 -30.14
C SER A 270 17.91 2.05 -29.44
N ASP A 271 18.55 0.91 -29.65
CA ASP A 271 20.00 0.78 -29.60
C ASP A 271 20.58 1.70 -30.68
N ASP A 272 20.64 3.02 -30.43
CA ASP A 272 21.39 3.94 -31.29
C ASP A 272 22.58 4.50 -30.49
N GLU A 273 23.74 3.95 -30.83
CA GLU A 273 25.07 4.41 -30.45
C GLU A 273 25.16 5.95 -30.62
N MET A 274 25.24 6.67 -29.50
CA MET A 274 25.41 8.12 -29.52
C MET A 274 26.86 8.44 -29.93
N GLU A 275 27.09 8.61 -31.24
CA GLU A 275 28.26 9.32 -31.75
C GLU A 275 28.19 10.78 -31.26
N ILE A 276 29.11 11.11 -30.35
CA ILE A 276 29.31 12.47 -29.84
C ILE A 276 29.94 13.30 -30.97
N ASP A 277 29.13 14.10 -31.68
CA ASP A 277 29.64 15.16 -32.56
C ASP A 277 29.79 16.47 -31.78
N LEU A 278 31.04 16.76 -31.41
CA LEU A 278 31.44 18.03 -30.81
C LEU A 278 31.56 19.10 -31.89
N SER A 279 30.49 19.89 -32.09
CA SER A 279 30.64 21.20 -32.75
C SER A 279 29.96 22.29 -31.93
N SER A 280 30.82 23.15 -31.39
CA SER A 280 30.50 24.45 -30.79
C SER A 280 29.78 25.35 -31.79
N ASP A 281 28.72 26.03 -31.34
CA ASP A 281 28.63 27.48 -31.53
C ASP A 281 27.56 28.07 -30.61
N ALA A 282 27.98 29.06 -29.83
CA ALA A 282 27.16 29.84 -28.91
C ALA A 282 26.25 30.80 -29.68
N GLN A 283 24.98 30.88 -29.29
CA GLN A 283 24.16 32.08 -29.49
C GLN A 283 23.16 32.23 -28.35
N ASP A 284 23.35 33.32 -27.61
CA ASP A 284 22.47 33.86 -26.58
C ASP A 284 21.06 34.13 -27.14
N VAL A 285 20.03 33.59 -26.47
CA VAL A 285 18.66 34.13 -26.49
C VAL A 285 18.13 34.04 -25.06
N ASP A 286 18.08 35.20 -24.39
CA ASP A 286 17.25 35.43 -23.20
C ASP A 286 15.78 35.24 -23.58
N ASP A 287 15.12 34.22 -23.02
CA ASP A 287 13.67 34.22 -22.82
C ASP A 287 13.36 33.61 -21.45
N GLU A 288 13.13 34.49 -20.48
CA GLU A 288 12.66 34.15 -19.14
C GLU A 288 11.22 33.61 -19.23
N THR A 289 11.08 32.28 -19.31
CA THR A 289 10.04 31.45 -18.65
C THR A 289 10.20 29.99 -19.12
N GLU A 290 11.38 29.43 -18.90
CA GLU A 290 11.54 27.97 -18.97
C GLU A 290 11.17 27.38 -17.61
N LEU A 291 10.17 26.49 -17.66
CA LEU A 291 9.76 25.58 -16.60
C LEU A 291 11.02 25.05 -15.91
N GLU A 292 11.06 25.13 -14.57
CA GLU A 292 12.09 24.49 -13.76
C GLU A 292 12.35 23.09 -14.35
N GLU A 293 13.53 22.91 -14.92
CA GLU A 293 13.98 21.64 -15.47
C GLU A 293 13.76 20.60 -14.38
N ASP A 294 12.99 19.55 -14.71
CA ASP A 294 12.70 18.42 -13.84
C ASP A 294 14.01 17.92 -13.24
N GLU A 295 14.33 18.33 -12.01
CA GLU A 295 15.49 17.78 -11.31
C GLU A 295 15.27 16.27 -11.27
N PRO A 296 16.10 15.48 -11.97
CA PRO A 296 15.96 14.04 -11.93
C PRO A 296 16.08 13.65 -10.48
N CYS A 297 15.11 12.88 -9.99
CA CYS A 297 15.18 12.37 -8.63
C CYS A 297 16.58 11.76 -8.44
N GLU A 298 17.41 12.28 -7.53
CA GLU A 298 18.75 11.72 -7.28
C GLU A 298 18.65 10.23 -6.88
N ASN A 299 17.45 9.82 -6.45
CA ASN A 299 17.06 8.44 -6.13
C ASN A 299 16.37 7.69 -7.29
N TYR A 300 16.35 8.23 -8.51
CA TYR A 300 16.02 7.51 -9.73
C TYR A 300 17.09 6.45 -9.94
N LYS A 301 16.82 5.26 -9.42
CA LYS A 301 17.71 4.10 -9.50
C LYS A 301 17.36 3.33 -10.78
N PRO A 302 18.24 3.31 -11.81
CA PRO A 302 17.97 2.65 -13.08
C PRO A 302 17.72 1.13 -12.95
N ALA A 303 18.08 0.54 -11.81
CA ALA A 303 18.04 -0.90 -11.59
C ALA A 303 16.62 -1.51 -11.50
N HIS A 304 15.57 -0.72 -11.24
CA HIS A 304 14.21 -1.24 -11.04
C HIS A 304 13.15 -0.74 -12.02
N ASP A 305 13.51 0.09 -13.00
CA ASP A 305 12.59 0.57 -14.05
C ASP A 305 11.20 0.95 -13.50
N ASN A 306 11.21 1.73 -12.40
CA ASN A 306 9.99 2.13 -11.73
C ASN A 306 9.29 3.20 -12.56
N PHE A 307 8.49 2.74 -13.52
CA PHE A 307 7.72 3.57 -14.45
C PHE A 307 7.01 4.76 -13.75
N TYR A 308 6.41 4.53 -12.59
CA TYR A 308 5.62 5.56 -11.90
C TYR A 308 6.45 6.63 -11.18
N CYS A 309 7.78 6.50 -11.16
CA CYS A 309 8.65 7.62 -10.82
C CYS A 309 8.62 8.75 -11.86
N GLN A 310 8.04 8.52 -13.04
CA GLN A 310 7.84 9.54 -14.08
C GLN A 310 6.38 10.04 -14.14
N SER A 311 5.46 9.41 -13.38
CA SER A 311 4.06 9.80 -13.34
C SER A 311 3.86 10.95 -12.35
N ARG A 312 3.73 12.18 -12.88
CA ARG A 312 3.43 13.36 -12.07
C ARG A 312 2.16 13.18 -11.23
N THR A 313 1.13 12.55 -11.80
CA THR A 313 -0.14 12.35 -11.10
C THR A 313 -0.01 11.40 -9.91
N ILE A 314 0.59 10.23 -10.12
CA ILE A 314 0.78 9.23 -9.06
C ILE A 314 1.75 9.77 -8.01
N GLY A 315 2.82 10.46 -8.42
CA GLY A 315 3.76 11.13 -7.52
C GLY A 315 3.10 12.18 -6.63
N THR A 316 2.35 13.13 -7.22
CA THR A 316 1.61 14.15 -6.47
C THR A 316 0.59 13.52 -5.52
N LEU A 317 -0.13 12.48 -5.96
CA LEU A 317 -1.06 11.76 -5.11
C LEU A 317 -0.35 11.08 -3.94
N TRP A 318 0.82 10.47 -4.17
CA TRP A 318 1.61 9.85 -3.12
C TRP A 318 2.12 10.86 -2.09
N ALA A 319 2.64 12.00 -2.53
CA ALA A 319 3.06 13.09 -1.66
C ALA A 319 1.89 13.58 -0.79
N ALA A 320 0.72 13.83 -1.40
CA ALA A 320 -0.46 14.28 -0.67
C ALA A 320 -0.98 13.25 0.35
N ILE A 321 -0.97 11.96 0.01
CA ILE A 321 -1.34 10.88 0.94
C ILE A 321 -0.39 10.85 2.13
N GLN A 322 0.93 10.93 1.90
CA GLN A 322 1.91 10.99 2.98
C GLN A 322 1.69 12.22 3.87
N THR A 323 1.47 13.40 3.29
CA THR A 323 1.17 14.62 4.06
C THR A 323 -0.10 14.46 4.90
N GLU A 324 -1.17 13.86 4.38
CA GLU A 324 -2.39 13.54 5.16
C GLU A 324 -2.07 12.57 6.31
N LEU A 325 -1.32 11.50 6.03
CA LEU A 325 -0.84 10.54 7.04
C LEU A 325 0.10 11.16 8.08
N LEU A 326 0.75 12.28 7.80
CA LEU A 326 1.67 12.95 8.73
C LEU A 326 1.05 14.16 9.42
N SER A 327 -0.04 14.72 8.90
CA SER A 327 -0.60 15.97 9.44
C SER A 327 -1.91 15.78 10.19
N TYR A 328 -2.61 14.67 9.97
CA TYR A 328 -3.98 14.48 10.48
C TYR A 328 -4.21 13.15 11.19
N ARG A 329 -4.83 13.21 12.36
CA ARG A 329 -5.40 12.06 13.08
C ARG A 329 -6.82 12.37 13.55
N ARG A 330 -7.66 11.35 13.59
CA ARG A 330 -8.93 11.40 14.30
C ARG A 330 -8.67 11.43 15.81
N LEU A 331 -8.96 12.56 16.47
CA LEU A 331 -8.70 12.71 17.90
C LEU A 331 -9.88 12.25 18.75
N ASN A 332 -11.10 12.63 18.37
CA ASN A 332 -12.31 12.36 19.14
C ASN A 332 -13.32 11.52 18.36
N GLU A 333 -14.22 10.88 19.10
CA GLU A 333 -15.42 10.29 18.51
C GLU A 333 -16.26 11.41 17.87
N GLY A 334 -16.72 11.17 16.65
CA GLY A 334 -17.42 12.17 15.82
C GLY A 334 -16.53 13.01 14.90
N ASP A 335 -15.22 13.10 15.14
CA ASP A 335 -14.30 13.70 14.18
C ASP A 335 -14.25 12.87 12.89
N GLU A 336 -14.05 13.53 11.75
CA GLU A 336 -13.90 12.87 10.45
C GLU A 336 -12.64 12.00 10.39
N TRP A 337 -12.67 11.00 9.50
CA TRP A 337 -11.53 10.11 9.29
C TRP A 337 -10.52 10.64 8.28
N LEU A 338 -10.80 11.77 7.64
CA LEU A 338 -9.87 12.47 6.75
C LEU A 338 -9.90 13.94 7.12
N SER A 339 -8.78 14.62 6.93
CA SER A 339 -8.77 16.06 7.08
C SER A 339 -9.64 16.72 6.01
N LYS A 340 -10.11 17.93 6.30
CA LYS A 340 -10.74 18.80 5.29
C LYS A 340 -9.82 19.11 4.10
N ASN A 341 -8.52 18.80 4.20
CA ASN A 341 -7.53 19.07 3.17
C ASN A 341 -7.39 17.92 2.15
N PHE A 342 -7.90 16.73 2.47
CA PHE A 342 -7.89 15.56 1.58
C PHE A 342 -9.33 15.14 1.22
N ASN A 343 -9.81 15.59 0.06
CA ASN A 343 -11.19 15.33 -0.38
C ASN A 343 -11.25 14.23 -1.47
N MET A 344 -11.84 13.09 -1.13
CA MET A 344 -11.96 11.93 -2.04
C MET A 344 -12.85 12.20 -3.27
N LEU A 345 -13.82 13.10 -3.17
CA LEU A 345 -14.69 13.46 -4.30
C LEU A 345 -13.93 14.34 -5.30
N SER A 346 -13.25 15.38 -4.82
CA SER A 346 -12.41 16.23 -5.67
C SER A 346 -11.28 15.42 -6.32
N LEU A 347 -10.70 14.46 -5.58
CA LEU A 347 -9.72 13.53 -6.12
C LEU A 347 -10.30 12.67 -7.26
N LEU A 348 -11.50 12.11 -7.08
CA LEU A 348 -12.16 11.32 -8.12
C LEU A 348 -12.40 12.13 -9.40
N ASP A 349 -12.87 13.37 -9.25
CA ASP A 349 -13.11 14.27 -10.38
C ASP A 349 -11.80 14.60 -11.10
N GLY A 350 -10.72 14.86 -10.36
CA GLY A 350 -9.39 15.08 -10.92
C GLY A 350 -8.86 13.87 -11.72
N LEU A 351 -8.92 12.68 -11.12
CA LEU A 351 -8.48 11.43 -11.76
C LEU A 351 -9.25 11.13 -13.06
N ARG A 352 -10.55 11.44 -13.11
CA ARG A 352 -11.38 11.23 -14.32
C ARG A 352 -11.16 12.29 -15.41
N ASN A 353 -10.68 13.47 -15.05
CA ASN A 353 -10.54 14.61 -15.95
C ASN A 353 -9.07 14.88 -16.33
N GLY A 354 -8.29 13.83 -16.55
CA GLY A 354 -6.92 13.93 -17.07
C GLY A 354 -5.82 13.98 -16.00
N GLY A 355 -6.09 13.52 -14.78
CA GLY A 355 -5.06 13.29 -13.75
C GLY A 355 -4.66 14.51 -12.93
N ALA A 356 -5.29 15.67 -13.11
CA ALA A 356 -5.00 16.84 -12.27
C ALA A 356 -5.52 16.62 -10.83
N ILE A 357 -4.61 16.54 -9.86
CA ILE A 357 -4.96 16.34 -8.45
C ILE A 357 -5.42 17.67 -7.82
N SER A 358 -6.72 17.94 -7.86
CA SER A 358 -7.37 19.15 -7.31
C SER A 358 -7.92 18.93 -5.91
N ILE A 359 -7.05 18.61 -4.95
CA ILE A 359 -7.41 18.54 -3.51
C ILE A 359 -6.79 19.72 -2.76
N PRO A 360 -7.39 20.18 -1.64
CA PRO A 360 -6.90 21.38 -0.96
C PRO A 360 -5.45 21.32 -0.48
N LEU A 361 -4.90 20.13 -0.15
CA LEU A 361 -3.47 20.00 0.16
C LEU A 361 -2.57 20.49 -0.99
N VAL A 362 -2.94 20.15 -2.23
CA VAL A 362 -2.18 20.51 -3.43
C VAL A 362 -2.51 21.95 -3.84
N GLU A 363 -3.79 22.31 -3.90
CA GLU A 363 -4.23 23.63 -4.39
C GLU A 363 -3.80 24.81 -3.51
N ASN A 364 -3.55 24.57 -2.22
CA ASN A 364 -3.11 25.62 -1.29
C ASN A 364 -1.62 25.51 -0.93
N ASP A 365 -0.83 24.82 -1.76
CA ASP A 365 0.63 24.66 -1.60
C ASP A 365 1.03 24.23 -0.17
N MET A 366 0.30 23.25 0.38
CA MET A 366 0.49 22.80 1.77
C MET A 366 1.60 21.75 1.91
N ILE A 367 2.03 21.19 0.78
CA ILE A 367 2.96 20.07 0.68
C ILE A 367 4.37 20.64 0.41
N SER A 368 5.38 20.18 1.15
CA SER A 368 6.79 20.53 0.88
C SER A 368 7.25 20.04 -0.49
N PRO A 369 8.36 20.55 -1.05
CA PRO A 369 8.91 20.04 -2.31
C PRO A 369 9.13 18.51 -2.29
N TYR A 370 8.73 17.85 -3.38
CA TYR A 370 8.84 16.40 -3.57
C TYR A 370 9.27 16.09 -5.01
N CYS A 371 9.91 14.95 -5.23
CA CYS A 371 10.31 14.47 -6.54
C CYS A 371 9.14 13.86 -7.32
N GLN A 372 9.32 13.55 -8.60
CA GLN A 372 8.29 12.93 -9.45
C GLN A 372 7.75 11.58 -8.91
N CYS A 373 8.51 10.83 -8.11
CA CYS A 373 8.00 9.63 -7.43
C CYS A 373 7.09 9.92 -6.22
N GLY A 374 6.88 11.20 -5.87
CA GLY A 374 6.14 11.61 -4.68
C GLY A 374 6.92 11.52 -3.36
N ARG A 375 8.26 11.40 -3.42
CA ARG A 375 9.12 11.38 -2.22
C ARG A 375 9.57 12.80 -1.90
N PHE A 376 9.52 13.19 -0.64
CA PHE A 376 9.95 14.52 -0.21
C PHE A 376 11.45 14.72 -0.39
N LEU A 377 11.84 15.94 -0.77
CA LEU A 377 13.24 16.33 -0.92
C LEU A 377 13.82 16.72 0.45
N ASN A 378 15.12 16.50 0.65
CA ASN A 378 15.84 16.85 1.88
C ASN A 378 15.25 16.20 3.16
N VAL A 379 14.92 14.92 3.10
CA VAL A 379 14.45 14.12 4.24
C VAL A 379 15.59 13.36 4.90
N ASP A 380 15.48 13.14 6.22
CA ASP A 380 16.40 12.27 6.97
C ASP A 380 16.21 10.79 6.55
N ASP A 381 14.97 10.39 6.22
CA ASP A 381 14.63 9.02 5.82
C ASP A 381 13.55 8.99 4.74
N GLU A 382 13.91 8.54 3.53
CA GLU A 382 12.99 8.49 2.37
C GLU A 382 11.75 7.63 2.56
N ALA A 383 11.82 6.60 3.41
CA ALA A 383 10.69 5.71 3.67
C ALA A 383 9.82 6.20 4.84
N CYS A 384 10.30 7.17 5.62
CA CYS A 384 9.70 7.60 6.88
C CYS A 384 9.79 9.12 7.10
N ALA A 385 9.36 9.90 6.11
CA ALA A 385 9.32 11.35 6.23
C ALA A 385 8.52 11.81 7.47
N CYS A 386 8.98 12.88 8.09
CA CYS A 386 8.38 13.51 9.25
C CYS A 386 7.46 14.67 8.86
N VAL A 387 6.62 15.10 9.80
CA VAL A 387 5.66 16.21 9.59
C VAL A 387 6.36 17.49 9.12
N ALA A 388 7.52 17.81 9.69
CA ALA A 388 8.30 19.00 9.37
C ALA A 388 8.89 18.96 7.95
N GLU A 389 9.08 17.76 7.39
CA GLU A 389 9.63 17.56 6.06
C GLU A 389 8.53 17.51 5.01
N ALA A 390 7.35 16.97 5.35
CA ALA A 390 6.23 16.80 4.43
C ALA A 390 5.30 18.04 4.29
N CYS A 391 5.32 18.95 5.26
CA CYS A 391 4.44 20.12 5.28
C CYS A 391 5.20 21.43 4.96
N ALA A 392 4.73 22.19 3.98
CA ALA A 392 5.33 23.49 3.64
C ALA A 392 5.20 24.54 4.76
N TYR A 393 4.18 24.40 5.60
CA TYR A 393 3.96 25.18 6.81
C TYR A 393 3.16 24.36 7.82
N TYR A 394 3.07 24.85 9.06
CA TYR A 394 2.43 24.12 10.15
C TYR A 394 0.89 24.15 10.07
N PHE A 395 0.24 22.98 9.95
CA PHE A 395 -1.23 22.81 10.02
C PHE A 395 -1.67 21.47 10.65
N CYS A 396 -0.75 20.81 11.36
CA CYS A 396 -0.96 19.49 11.94
C CYS A 396 -1.96 19.52 13.11
N ASN A 397 -2.70 18.42 13.33
CA ASN A 397 -3.56 18.24 14.52
C ASN A 397 -3.06 17.17 15.51
N MET A 398 -1.79 16.73 15.38
CA MET A 398 -1.25 15.62 16.17
C MET A 398 -0.52 16.05 17.45
N GLU A 399 -0.59 17.32 17.86
CA GLU A 399 0.03 17.85 19.09
C GLU A 399 -0.73 17.46 20.38
N ASP A 400 -1.18 16.21 20.47
CA ASP A 400 -1.73 15.64 21.69
C ASP A 400 -0.64 14.88 22.45
N TRP A 401 0.15 15.64 23.23
CA TRP A 401 1.32 15.12 23.95
C TRP A 401 0.97 14.01 24.95
N GLU A 402 -0.26 13.95 25.45
CA GLU A 402 -0.70 12.90 26.38
C GLU A 402 -0.96 11.57 25.65
N ARG A 403 -1.23 11.61 24.34
CA ARG A 403 -1.53 10.45 23.50
C ARG A 403 -0.43 10.10 22.50
N SER A 404 0.59 10.94 22.40
CA SER A 404 1.70 10.76 21.47
C SER A 404 2.69 9.73 22.00
N ALA A 405 3.03 8.75 21.15
CA ALA A 405 4.16 7.86 21.36
C ALA A 405 5.30 8.29 20.44
N TYR A 406 6.51 8.43 21.00
CA TYR A 406 7.71 8.73 20.24
C TYR A 406 8.47 7.45 20.00
N ILE A 407 8.66 7.14 18.71
CA ILE A 407 9.49 6.03 18.28
C ILE A 407 10.83 6.59 17.82
N THR A 408 11.91 5.86 18.08
CA THR A 408 13.19 6.16 17.45
C THR A 408 13.01 5.98 15.95
N LEU A 409 13.54 6.91 15.15
CA LEU A 409 13.74 6.64 13.73
C LEU A 409 14.57 5.35 13.62
N PRO A 410 14.29 4.48 12.62
CA PRO A 410 15.18 3.35 12.35
C PRO A 410 16.63 3.83 12.37
N GLU A 411 17.47 3.26 13.24
CA GLU A 411 18.86 3.72 13.37
C GLU A 411 19.53 3.65 12.00
N ASP A 412 20.25 4.72 11.63
CA ASP A 412 21.18 4.77 10.50
C ASP A 412 22.20 3.63 10.61
N GLY A 413 21.79 2.44 10.17
CA GLY A 413 22.64 1.28 10.03
C GLY A 413 23.43 1.30 8.73
N CYS A 414 23.36 2.38 7.95
CA CYS A 414 23.86 2.40 6.59
C CYS A 414 24.36 3.77 6.15
N GLU A 415 25.67 4.00 6.29
CA GLU A 415 26.48 4.78 5.34
C GLU A 415 26.41 4.17 3.90
N TRP A 416 25.24 3.73 3.41
CA TRP A 416 25.11 2.95 2.17
C TRP A 416 24.13 3.56 1.15
N TYR A 417 23.97 4.88 1.19
CA TYR A 417 23.45 5.66 0.06
C TYR A 417 24.57 6.49 -0.58
N GLU A 418 25.69 5.84 -0.92
CA GLU A 418 26.65 6.36 -1.92
C GLU A 418 26.46 5.64 -3.25
#